data_AF-A0A398CVY8-F1
#
_entry.id   AF-A0A398CVY8-F1
#
_cell.length_a   1.000
_cell.length_b   1.000
_cell.length_c   1.000
_cell.angle_alpha   90.00
_cell.angle_beta   90.00
_cell.angle_gamma   90.00
#
_symmetry.space_group_name_H-M   'P 1'
#
loop_
_entity.id
_entity.type
_entity.pdbx_description
1 polymer ?
#
loop_
_entity_poly.entity_id
_entity_poly.type
_entity_poly.pdbx_seq_one_letter_code
_entity_poly.pdbx_strand_id
1 'polypeptide(L)'
;MIRTKLTKPVSVRQAPIFPRLTVVWVQINGVPFNTTGFFARLSRGGVLVDTARFDRNGVVRFNVATLTRVAFTLRVFSASGILFRTRIIPAGVETFAIIG
;
A
#
# COMPACT_ATOMS: atom_id res chain seq x y z
N MET A 1 45.34 -32.66 10.06
CA MET A 1 44.48 -31.64 10.71
C MET A 1 43.79 -30.84 9.61
N ILE A 2 42.48 -31.04 9.40
CA ILE A 2 41.71 -30.35 8.34
C ILE A 2 41.05 -29.11 8.95
N ARG A 3 41.39 -27.91 8.47
CA ARG A 3 40.71 -26.66 8.87
C ARG A 3 39.47 -26.46 7.98
N THR A 4 38.30 -26.75 8.53
CA THR A 4 37.02 -26.40 7.90
C THR A 4 36.84 -24.88 7.96
N LYS A 5 36.86 -24.21 6.80
CA LYS A 5 36.47 -22.80 6.71
C LYS A 5 34.98 -22.69 7.04
N LEU A 6 34.65 -22.11 8.18
CA LEU A 6 33.29 -21.67 8.50
C LEU A 6 32.93 -20.49 7.59
N THR A 7 32.11 -20.72 6.57
CA THR A 7 31.50 -19.65 5.78
C THR A 7 30.44 -18.98 6.64
N LYS A 8 30.71 -17.76 7.09
CA LYS A 8 29.76 -16.94 7.83
C LYS A 8 28.49 -16.78 6.97
N PRO A 9 27.29 -17.10 7.49
CA PRO A 9 26.07 -16.90 6.71
C PRO A 9 25.98 -15.42 6.34
N VAL A 10 25.86 -15.15 5.04
CA VAL A 10 25.59 -13.81 4.55
C VAL A 10 24.22 -13.43 5.08
N SER A 11 24.20 -12.55 6.08
CA SER A 11 22.95 -11.93 6.52
C SER A 11 22.44 -11.10 5.36
N VAL A 12 21.44 -11.64 4.64
CA VAL A 12 20.69 -10.86 3.66
C VAL A 12 19.99 -9.77 4.47
N ARG A 13 20.54 -8.55 4.43
CA ARG A 13 19.85 -7.36 4.95
C ARG A 13 18.59 -7.19 4.11
N GLN A 14 17.47 -7.71 4.60
CA GLN A 14 16.17 -7.23 4.14
C GLN A 14 16.09 -5.76 4.55
N ALA A 15 15.98 -4.88 3.55
CA ALA A 15 15.60 -3.51 3.83
C ALA A 15 14.26 -3.53 4.57
N PRO A 16 14.04 -2.64 5.56
CA PRO A 16 12.78 -2.60 6.27
C PRO A 16 11.65 -2.34 5.27
N ILE A 17 10.65 -3.22 5.28
CA ILE A 17 9.45 -3.10 4.44
C ILE A 17 8.24 -2.78 5.32
N PHE A 18 7.27 -2.07 4.76
CA PHE A 18 5.97 -1.94 5.43
C PHE A 18 5.26 -3.28 5.41
N PRO A 19 4.81 -3.86 6.54
CA PRO A 19 4.22 -5.20 6.55
C PRO A 19 2.86 -5.29 5.85
N ARG A 20 2.26 -4.14 5.51
CA ARG A 20 0.94 -4.02 4.91
C ARG A 20 0.93 -2.93 3.84
N LEU A 21 0.23 -3.20 2.75
CA LEU A 21 0.04 -2.24 1.66
C LEU A 21 -0.58 -0.96 2.21
N THR A 22 0.15 0.14 2.02
CA THR A 22 -0.26 1.46 2.48
C THR A 22 -0.49 2.36 1.28
N VAL A 23 -1.54 3.16 1.33
CA VAL A 23 -1.79 4.20 0.33
C VAL A 23 -1.78 5.54 1.04
N VAL A 24 -1.04 6.48 0.48
CA VAL A 24 -1.00 7.87 0.94
C VAL A 24 -1.59 8.74 -0.16
N TRP A 25 -2.48 9.64 0.22
CA TRP A 25 -3.05 10.62 -0.69
C TRP A 25 -2.52 12.01 -0.33
N VAL A 26 -1.78 12.58 -1.28
CA VAL A 26 -1.17 13.89 -1.19
C VAL A 26 -1.71 14.83 -2.27
N GLN A 27 -1.80 16.10 -1.92
CA GLN A 27 -2.11 17.18 -2.84
C GLN A 27 -0.89 17.48 -3.74
N ILE A 28 -1.10 18.26 -4.81
CA ILE A 28 -0.03 18.62 -5.77
C ILE A 28 1.14 19.37 -5.11
N ASN A 29 0.86 20.12 -4.04
CA ASN A 29 1.84 20.85 -3.25
C ASN A 29 2.53 19.98 -2.18
N GLY A 30 2.30 18.67 -2.19
CA GLY A 30 2.96 17.70 -1.32
C GLY A 30 2.38 17.58 0.09
N VAL A 31 1.35 18.34 0.45
CA VAL A 31 0.69 18.19 1.76
C VAL A 31 -0.35 17.06 1.71
N PRO A 32 -0.62 16.37 2.84
CA PRO A 32 -1.67 15.35 2.87
C PRO A 32 -3.04 15.89 2.45
N PHE A 33 -3.81 15.07 1.74
CA PHE A 33 -5.21 15.38 1.44
C PHE A 33 -6.07 15.15 2.70
N ASN A 34 -7.00 16.05 3.02
CA ASN A 34 -7.94 15.81 4.13
C ASN A 34 -8.98 14.77 3.69
N THR A 35 -8.77 13.54 4.13
CA THR A 35 -9.58 12.37 3.79
C THR A 35 -10.60 12.01 4.86
N THR A 36 -11.00 12.96 5.71
CA THR A 36 -11.99 12.71 6.76
C THR A 36 -13.27 12.10 6.20
N GLY A 37 -13.61 10.90 6.65
CA GLY A 37 -14.79 10.14 6.21
C GLY A 37 -14.63 9.38 4.89
N PHE A 38 -13.52 9.54 4.15
CA PHE A 38 -13.25 8.76 2.96
C PHE A 38 -12.88 7.31 3.30
N PHE A 39 -13.19 6.42 2.37
CA PHE A 39 -12.75 5.02 2.44
C PHE A 39 -12.33 4.52 1.06
N ALA A 40 -11.61 3.40 1.04
CA ALA A 40 -11.14 2.79 -0.18
C ALA A 40 -11.49 1.30 -0.23
N ARG A 41 -11.73 0.83 -1.44
CA ARG A 41 -11.87 -0.58 -1.78
C ARG A 41 -10.70 -0.99 -2.65
N LEU A 42 -10.08 -2.10 -2.29
CA LEU A 42 -9.01 -2.72 -3.05
C LEU A 42 -9.55 -3.99 -3.71
N SER A 43 -9.42 -4.11 -5.03
CA SER A 43 -9.86 -5.29 -5.77
C SER A 43 -8.75 -5.87 -6.65
N ARG A 44 -8.86 -7.16 -6.95
CA ARG A 44 -7.95 -7.92 -7.81
C ARG A 44 -8.79 -8.70 -8.81
N GLY A 45 -8.60 -8.46 -10.10
CA GLY A 45 -9.38 -9.12 -11.16
C GLY A 45 -10.90 -8.97 -10.97
N GLY A 46 -11.35 -7.81 -10.48
CA GLY A 46 -12.76 -7.54 -10.19
C GLY A 46 -13.25 -8.02 -8.81
N VAL A 47 -12.51 -8.90 -8.12
CA VAL A 47 -12.88 -9.41 -6.80
C VAL A 47 -12.45 -8.43 -5.71
N LEU A 48 -13.36 -8.05 -4.81
CA LEU A 48 -13.05 -7.23 -3.64
C LEU A 48 -12.14 -8.01 -2.69
N VAL A 49 -11.00 -7.42 -2.35
CA VAL A 49 -10.00 -8.01 -1.44
C VAL A 49 -10.11 -7.40 -0.06
N ASP A 50 -10.23 -6.07 0.02
CA ASP A 50 -10.33 -5.38 1.29
C ASP A 50 -11.05 -4.02 1.15
N THR A 51 -11.64 -3.56 2.25
CA THR A 51 -12.21 -2.22 2.41
C THR A 51 -11.65 -1.59 3.67
N ALA A 52 -11.03 -0.43 3.54
CA ALA A 52 -10.41 0.27 4.66
C ALA A 52 -10.74 1.76 4.62
N ARG A 53 -10.77 2.39 5.80
CA ARG A 53 -11.00 3.84 5.93
C ARG A 53 -9.68 4.58 5.92
N PHE A 54 -9.68 5.76 5.32
CA PHE A 54 -8.59 6.70 5.48
C PHE A 54 -8.61 7.28 6.91
N ASP A 55 -7.45 7.63 7.42
CA ASP A 55 -7.34 8.58 8.52
C ASP A 55 -7.60 10.02 8.01
N ARG A 56 -7.43 11.01 8.88
CA ARG A 56 -7.60 12.43 8.48
C ARG A 56 -6.44 13.00 7.66
N ASN A 57 -5.32 12.27 7.58
CA ASN A 57 -4.06 12.72 6.98
C ASN A 57 -3.76 11.98 5.67
N GLY A 58 -4.77 11.54 4.93
CA GLY A 58 -4.58 10.94 3.62
C GLY A 58 -4.05 9.51 3.66
N VAL A 59 -3.95 8.84 4.81
CA VAL A 59 -3.36 7.49 4.90
C VAL A 59 -4.44 6.42 5.05
N VAL A 60 -4.37 5.37 4.24
CA VAL A 60 -5.14 4.14 4.41
C VAL A 60 -4.21 2.94 4.35
N ARG A 61 -4.48 1.93 5.18
CA ARG A 61 -3.70 0.70 5.24
C ARG A 61 -4.62 -0.50 5.09
N PHE A 62 -4.29 -1.38 4.16
CA PHE A 62 -5.05 -2.59 3.87
C PHE A 62 -4.45 -3.80 4.58
N ASN A 63 -5.26 -4.83 4.85
CA ASN A 63 -4.82 -6.12 5.35
C ASN A 63 -4.23 -7.01 4.24
N VAL A 64 -3.35 -6.42 3.41
CA VAL A 64 -2.65 -7.10 2.31
C VAL A 64 -1.15 -7.01 2.57
N ALA A 65 -0.47 -8.16 2.59
CA ALA A 65 0.97 -8.24 2.78
C ALA A 65 1.75 -7.65 1.60
N THR A 66 2.96 -7.17 1.87
CA THR A 66 3.92 -6.65 0.91
C THR A 66 5.15 -7.56 0.79
N LEU A 67 5.98 -7.45 -0.25
CA LEU A 67 5.71 -6.77 -1.51
C LEU A 67 4.49 -7.42 -2.18
N THR A 68 3.59 -6.60 -2.74
CA THR A 68 2.45 -7.15 -3.46
C THR A 68 2.93 -8.02 -4.62
N ARG A 69 2.35 -9.21 -4.81
CA ARG A 69 2.75 -10.09 -5.92
C ARG A 69 1.97 -9.85 -7.20
N VAL A 70 0.93 -9.03 -7.13
CA VAL A 70 0.03 -8.73 -8.25
C VAL A 70 -0.43 -7.28 -8.18
N ALA A 71 -0.95 -6.77 -9.30
CA ALA A 71 -1.59 -5.47 -9.36
C ALA A 71 -2.97 -5.49 -8.70
N PHE A 72 -3.38 -4.32 -8.20
CA PHE A 72 -4.70 -4.09 -7.63
C PHE A 72 -5.37 -2.87 -8.27
N THR A 73 -6.70 -2.90 -8.30
CA THR A 73 -7.51 -1.71 -8.56
C THR A 73 -7.91 -1.09 -7.22
N LEU A 74 -7.54 0.17 -7.02
CA LEU A 74 -7.94 0.97 -5.88
C LEU A 74 -9.10 1.88 -6.30
N ARG A 75 -10.21 1.82 -5.57
CA ARG A 75 -11.34 2.75 -5.72
C ARG A 75 -11.54 3.50 -4.42
N VAL A 76 -11.50 4.83 -4.49
CA VAL A 76 -11.67 5.73 -3.35
C VAL A 76 -13.06 6.34 -3.39
N PHE A 77 -13.74 6.35 -2.25
CA PHE A 77 -15.11 6.82 -2.09
C PHE A 77 -15.16 7.93 -1.04
N SER A 78 -16.01 8.92 -1.28
CA SER A 78 -16.35 9.94 -0.28
C SER A 78 -17.09 9.33 0.91
N ALA A 79 -17.28 10.12 1.97
CA ALA A 79 -18.11 9.74 3.12
C ALA A 79 -19.55 9.37 2.74
N SER A 80 -20.09 9.97 1.66
CA SER A 80 -21.40 9.67 1.11
C SER A 80 -21.43 8.43 0.19
N GLY A 81 -20.29 7.74 0.01
CA GLY A 81 -20.20 6.54 -0.82
C GLY A 81 -20.09 6.81 -2.32
N ILE A 82 -19.88 8.07 -2.73
CA ILE A 82 -19.68 8.44 -4.14
C ILE A 82 -18.24 8.06 -4.54
N LEU A 83 -18.08 7.40 -5.69
CA LEU A 83 -16.76 7.11 -6.23
C LEU A 83 -16.05 8.41 -6.59
N PHE A 84 -14.95 8.68 -5.90
CA PHE A 84 -14.15 9.86 -6.12
C PHE A 84 -13.02 9.62 -7.12
N ARG A 85 -12.34 8.47 -7.02
CA ARG A 85 -11.16 8.18 -7.85
C ARG A 85 -10.94 6.69 -8.04
N THR A 86 -10.35 6.32 -9.18
CA THR A 86 -9.84 4.97 -9.45
C THR A 86 -8.37 5.02 -9.83
N ARG A 87 -7.57 4.09 -9.32
CA ARG A 87 -6.13 3.93 -9.60
C ARG A 87 -5.76 2.45 -9.74
N ILE A 88 -4.72 2.18 -10.51
CA ILE A 88 -4.07 0.87 -10.55
C ILE A 88 -2.80 0.95 -9.71
N ILE A 89 -2.68 0.05 -8.73
CA ILE A 89 -1.47 -0.16 -7.95
C ILE A 89 -0.72 -1.32 -8.61
N PRO A 90 0.50 -1.11 -9.13
CA PRO A 90 1.31 -2.19 -9.68
C PRO A 90 1.67 -3.28 -8.67
N ALA A 91 2.12 -4.44 -9.16
CA ALA A 91 2.80 -5.43 -8.32
C ALA A 91 4.15 -4.89 -7.84
N GLY A 92 4.67 -5.45 -6.74
CA GLY A 92 5.97 -5.10 -6.16
C GLY A 92 5.93 -3.86 -5.28
N VAL A 93 4.74 -3.37 -4.90
CA VAL A 93 4.56 -2.10 -4.19
C VAL A 93 4.30 -2.34 -2.70
N GLU A 94 4.94 -1.53 -1.86
CA GLU A 94 4.66 -1.44 -0.41
C GLU A 94 3.76 -0.27 -0.08
N THR A 95 4.07 0.87 -0.69
CA THR A 95 3.37 2.14 -0.51
C THR A 95 3.07 2.75 -1.87
N PHE A 96 1.82 3.19 -2.06
CA PHE A 96 1.39 3.86 -3.28
C PHE A 96 0.90 5.27 -2.97
N ALA A 97 1.35 6.25 -3.75
CA ALA A 97 0.91 7.64 -3.62
C ALA A 97 -0.19 7.96 -4.63
N ILE A 98 -1.33 8.47 -4.15
CA ILE A 98 -2.27 9.21 -4.98
C ILE A 98 -1.82 10.67 -4.91
N ILE A 99 -1.55 11.27 -6.08
CA ILE A 99 -1.18 12.69 -6.17
C ILE A 99 -2.31 13.47 -6.85
N GLY A 100 -2.70 14.59 -6.24
CA GLY A 100 -3.61 15.59 -6.78
C GLY A 100 -4.99 15.62 -6.15
#